data_AF-A0A7C8CZ04-F1
#
_entry.id   AF-A0A7C8CZ04-F1
#
_cell.length_a   1.000
_cell.length_b   1.000
_cell.length_c   1.000
_cell.angle_alpha   90.00
_cell.angle_beta   90.00
_cell.angle_gamma   90.00
#
_symmetry.space_group_name_H-M   'P 1'
#
loop_
_entity.id
_entity.type
_entity.pdbx_description
1 polymer ?
#
loop_
_entity_poly.entity_id
_entity_poly.type
_entity_poly.pdbx_seq_one_letter_code
_entity_poly.pdbx_strand_id
1 'polypeptide(L)'
;MAILTKTPKSTRPAGEPTVAVLLTWFMPGAGHLYLGRTRFALVAFVVVQGIYLLGLKLSGGMGFEFLQEELRGAFAPALAPEAGNLGALLYHLKNYGYGMPYPREFPSTVALGSMLTAASGMFNVALMCHAHFAARLPRGESRGFGSPAFAVLLTWLVPGLGHLFQGRRLRAVLVFCMIVGLVTFGTILAEGLNLSRERHYYYWGGQFMAGLPALLPELFGGGKAVSSHIPYGEAGLVIASVAGLLNIQTMLDVYGFGERQEFGGGAAADESKAGASAQETGA
;
A
#
# COMPACT_ATOMS: atom_id res chain seq x y z
N MET A 1 26.58 -0.90 45.31
CA MET A 1 25.25 -1.21 44.74
C MET A 1 24.79 0.05 44.00
N ALA A 2 25.11 0.16 42.70
CA ALA A 2 24.83 1.37 41.93
C ALA A 2 23.36 1.37 41.52
N ILE A 3 22.60 2.34 42.05
CA ILE A 3 21.21 2.59 41.67
C ILE A 3 21.25 3.08 40.22
N LEU A 4 20.85 2.22 39.28
CA LEU A 4 20.70 2.55 37.88
C LEU A 4 19.53 3.53 37.76
N THR A 5 19.82 4.82 37.84
CA THR A 5 18.84 5.89 37.65
C THR A 5 18.34 5.82 36.22
N LYS A 6 17.12 5.29 36.07
CA LYS A 6 16.43 5.16 34.79
C LYS A 6 16.22 6.57 34.24
N THR A 7 16.96 6.93 33.18
CA THR A 7 16.85 8.22 32.51
C THR A 7 15.39 8.47 32.13
N PRO A 8 14.84 9.67 32.38
CA PRO A 8 13.44 9.96 32.09
C PRO A 8 13.17 9.80 30.59
N LYS A 9 12.10 9.08 30.24
CA LYS A 9 11.64 8.96 28.86
C LYS A 9 11.26 10.34 28.33
N SER A 10 11.76 10.69 27.15
CA SER A 10 11.35 11.92 26.48
C SER A 10 9.86 11.88 26.20
N THR A 11 9.15 12.99 26.41
CA THR A 11 7.73 13.13 26.07
C THR A 11 7.53 13.81 24.71
N ARG A 12 8.62 14.27 24.06
CA ARG A 12 8.55 14.98 22.79
C ARG A 12 8.39 13.99 21.63
N PRO A 13 7.52 14.30 20.64
CA PRO A 13 7.40 13.49 19.43
C PRO A 13 8.73 13.42 18.67
N ALA A 14 8.92 12.34 17.93
CA ALA A 14 10.14 12.09 17.17
C ALA A 14 10.37 13.13 16.06
N GLY A 15 9.30 13.57 15.38
CA GLY A 15 9.36 14.60 14.34
C GLY A 15 7.97 14.97 13.82
N GLU A 16 7.94 15.76 12.74
CA GLU A 16 6.67 16.16 12.11
C GLU A 16 6.15 15.04 11.19
N PRO A 17 4.93 14.49 11.41
CA PRO A 17 4.44 13.32 10.67
C PRO A 17 4.29 13.57 9.17
N THR A 18 3.80 14.74 8.79
CA THR A 18 3.60 15.13 7.38
C THR A 18 4.94 15.16 6.63
N VAL A 19 5.98 15.72 7.26
CA VAL A 19 7.32 15.75 6.67
C VAL A 19 7.87 14.34 6.48
N ALA A 20 7.71 13.47 7.49
CA ALA A 20 8.17 12.08 7.41
C ALA A 20 7.46 11.30 6.29
N VAL A 21 6.17 11.53 6.07
CA VAL A 21 5.40 10.95 4.96
C VAL A 21 5.91 11.44 3.62
N LEU A 22 5.99 12.75 3.41
CA LEU A 22 6.39 13.34 2.12
C LEU A 22 7.80 12.93 1.71
N LEU A 23 8.73 12.90 2.66
CA LEU A 23 10.09 12.41 2.41
C LEU A 23 10.07 10.93 1.98
N THR A 24 9.31 10.09 2.68
CA THR A 24 9.21 8.66 2.35
C THR A 24 8.52 8.41 1.01
N TRP A 25 7.47 9.19 0.69
CA TRP A 25 6.75 9.12 -0.58
C TRP A 25 7.68 9.40 -1.76
N PHE A 26 8.50 10.44 -1.65
CA PHE A 26 9.49 10.77 -2.66
C PHE A 26 10.61 9.73 -2.73
N MET A 27 11.16 9.32 -1.59
CA MET A 27 12.27 8.39 -1.51
C MET A 27 12.07 7.38 -0.37
N PRO A 28 11.95 6.07 -0.68
CA PRO A 28 11.72 5.06 0.34
C PRO A 28 12.74 5.11 1.48
N GLY A 29 12.26 5.17 2.71
CA GLY A 29 13.08 5.25 3.92
C GLY A 29 13.58 6.65 4.32
N ALA A 30 13.42 7.69 3.49
CA ALA A 30 13.93 9.03 3.81
C ALA A 30 13.24 9.65 5.04
N GLY A 31 11.94 9.40 5.25
CA GLY A 31 11.27 9.81 6.49
C GLY A 31 11.84 9.11 7.72
N HIS A 32 12.20 7.84 7.63
CA HIS A 32 12.84 7.12 8.73
C HIS A 32 14.25 7.65 9.01
N LEU A 33 14.99 8.06 7.99
CA LEU A 33 16.29 8.72 8.14
C LEU A 33 16.13 10.07 8.86
N TYR A 34 15.13 10.87 8.47
CA TYR A 34 14.74 12.11 9.16
C TYR A 34 14.44 11.89 10.65
N LEU A 35 13.84 10.76 11.00
CA LEU A 35 13.58 10.35 12.39
C LEU A 35 14.79 9.71 13.09
N GLY A 36 15.98 9.73 12.49
CA GLY A 36 17.22 9.18 13.05
C GLY A 36 17.34 7.65 12.98
N ARG A 37 16.50 6.96 12.20
CA ARG A 37 16.47 5.49 12.07
C ARG A 37 17.24 5.00 10.85
N THR A 38 18.52 5.33 10.79
CA THR A 38 19.41 5.11 9.63
C THR A 38 19.43 3.68 9.11
N ARG A 39 19.58 2.67 9.98
CA ARG A 39 19.64 1.26 9.56
C ARG A 39 18.34 0.82 8.87
N PHE A 40 17.20 1.18 9.45
CA PHE A 40 15.90 0.86 8.87
C PHE A 40 15.70 1.59 7.54
N ALA A 41 16.06 2.88 7.47
CA ALA A 41 15.98 3.68 6.25
C ALA A 41 16.78 3.05 5.09
N LEU A 42 18.01 2.59 5.35
CA LEU A 42 18.84 1.94 4.34
C LEU A 42 18.24 0.63 3.85
N VAL A 43 17.75 -0.23 4.76
CA VAL A 43 17.09 -1.48 4.38
C VAL A 43 15.83 -1.20 3.57
N ALA A 44 15.00 -0.26 4.01
CA ALA A 44 13.78 0.15 3.32
C ALA A 44 14.08 0.66 1.90
N PHE A 45 15.08 1.52 1.76
CA PHE A 45 15.54 2.02 0.46
C PHE A 45 15.97 0.88 -0.46
N VAL A 46 16.88 0.02 0.00
CA VAL A 46 17.44 -1.08 -0.81
C VAL A 46 16.34 -2.05 -1.24
N VAL A 47 15.42 -2.42 -0.34
CA VAL A 47 14.34 -3.38 -0.66
C VAL A 47 13.36 -2.77 -1.65
N VAL A 48 12.82 -1.58 -1.37
CA VAL A 48 11.78 -0.98 -2.20
C VAL A 48 12.31 -0.55 -3.56
N GLN A 49 13.51 0.06 -3.62
CA GLN A 49 14.15 0.40 -4.88
C GLN A 49 14.65 -0.83 -5.63
N GLY A 50 15.18 -1.85 -4.92
CA GLY A 50 15.58 -3.10 -5.52
C GLY A 50 14.42 -3.80 -6.23
N ILE A 51 13.24 -3.87 -5.60
CA ILE A 51 12.01 -4.40 -6.21
C ILE A 51 11.62 -3.59 -7.45
N TYR A 52 11.66 -2.25 -7.37
CA TYR A 52 11.32 -1.39 -8.51
C TYR A 52 12.28 -1.58 -9.69
N LEU A 53 13.59 -1.53 -9.43
CA LEU A 53 14.63 -1.68 -10.46
C LEU A 53 14.61 -3.08 -11.07
N LEU A 54 14.34 -4.12 -10.27
CA LEU A 54 14.12 -5.47 -10.79
C LEU A 54 12.89 -5.50 -11.71
N GLY A 55 11.80 -4.84 -11.31
CA GLY A 55 10.60 -4.70 -12.13
C GLY A 55 10.87 -3.98 -13.46
N LEU A 56 11.62 -2.89 -13.44
CA LEU A 56 12.07 -2.19 -14.65
C LEU A 56 12.91 -3.10 -15.55
N LYS A 57 13.87 -3.82 -14.98
CA LYS A 57 14.73 -4.73 -15.74
C LYS A 57 13.92 -5.84 -16.41
N LEU A 58 12.99 -6.46 -15.69
CA LEU A 58 12.15 -7.54 -16.20
C LEU A 58 11.12 -7.07 -17.23
N SER A 59 10.65 -5.82 -17.12
CA SER A 59 9.74 -5.23 -18.10
C SER A 59 10.43 -4.55 -19.28
N GLY A 60 11.76 -4.40 -19.25
CA GLY A 60 12.48 -3.55 -20.21
C GLY A 60 12.04 -2.08 -20.16
N GLY A 61 11.47 -1.64 -19.03
CA GLY A 61 10.86 -0.33 -18.87
C GLY A 61 9.57 -0.10 -19.67
N MET A 62 8.92 -1.17 -20.14
CA MET A 62 7.72 -1.08 -21.00
C MET A 62 6.41 -0.98 -20.24
N GLY A 63 6.43 -0.88 -18.90
CA GLY A 63 5.21 -0.96 -18.08
C GLY A 63 4.18 0.14 -18.35
N PHE A 64 4.60 1.28 -18.91
CA PHE A 64 3.71 2.38 -19.32
C PHE A 64 3.35 2.37 -20.82
N GLU A 65 4.00 1.53 -21.63
CA GLU A 65 3.67 1.39 -23.06
C GLU A 65 2.28 0.80 -23.27
N PHE A 66 1.76 0.09 -22.26
CA PHE A 66 0.40 -0.43 -22.19
C PHE A 66 -0.69 0.64 -22.31
N LEU A 67 -0.39 1.91 -21.97
CA LEU A 67 -1.37 2.96 -22.15
C LEU A 67 -1.65 3.19 -23.64
N GLN A 68 -2.93 3.19 -23.97
CA GLN A 68 -3.45 3.76 -25.21
C GLN A 68 -2.96 5.19 -25.36
N GLU A 69 -2.64 5.59 -26.60
CA GLU A 69 -1.98 6.86 -26.89
C GLU A 69 -2.77 8.06 -26.38
N GLU A 70 -4.10 7.98 -26.47
CA GLU A 70 -5.05 9.01 -26.04
C GLU A 70 -5.07 9.21 -24.53
N LEU A 71 -4.65 8.20 -23.76
CA LEU A 71 -4.61 8.22 -22.30
C LEU A 71 -3.25 8.66 -21.77
N ARG A 72 -2.24 8.84 -22.64
CA ARG A 72 -0.89 9.27 -22.25
C ARG A 72 -0.91 10.75 -21.93
N GLY A 73 -0.65 11.08 -20.66
CA GLY A 73 -0.60 12.46 -20.20
C GLY A 73 0.32 12.62 -18.99
N ALA A 74 0.58 13.86 -18.58
CA ALA A 74 1.47 14.11 -17.44
C ALA A 74 0.99 13.46 -16.13
N PHE A 75 -0.33 13.29 -15.98
CA PHE A 75 -0.96 12.75 -14.76
C PHE A 75 -1.35 11.27 -14.86
N ALA A 76 -1.32 10.67 -16.05
CA ALA A 76 -1.69 9.28 -16.23
C ALA A 76 -0.94 8.30 -15.30
N PRO A 77 0.38 8.47 -15.07
CA PRO A 77 1.14 7.58 -14.18
C PRO A 77 0.79 7.78 -12.70
N ALA A 78 0.20 8.92 -12.33
CA ALA A 78 -0.19 9.21 -10.94
C ALA A 78 -1.34 8.31 -10.46
N LEU A 79 -2.09 7.70 -11.38
CA LEU A 79 -3.15 6.73 -11.08
C LEU A 79 -2.62 5.29 -10.97
N ALA A 80 -1.35 5.06 -11.30
CA ALA A 80 -0.73 3.74 -11.21
C ALA A 80 -0.27 3.47 -9.77
N PRO A 81 -0.29 2.22 -9.29
CA PRO A 81 0.22 1.88 -7.96
C PRO A 81 1.68 2.32 -7.72
N GLU A 82 2.48 2.39 -8.78
CA GLU A 82 3.84 2.93 -8.78
C GLU A 82 3.93 4.36 -8.21
N ALA A 83 2.86 5.15 -8.25
CA ALA A 83 2.80 6.49 -7.68
C ALA A 83 3.09 6.51 -6.17
N GLY A 84 2.93 5.37 -5.47
CA GLY A 84 3.39 5.21 -4.09
C GLY A 84 4.90 5.37 -3.91
N ASN A 85 5.70 5.19 -4.97
CA ASN A 85 7.16 5.39 -5.00
C ASN A 85 7.51 6.47 -6.04
N LEU A 86 7.24 7.73 -5.68
CA LEU A 86 7.27 8.85 -6.61
C LEU A 86 8.64 9.06 -7.26
N GLY A 87 9.73 8.96 -6.51
CA GLY A 87 11.08 9.15 -7.06
C GLY A 87 11.43 8.11 -8.12
N ALA A 88 11.10 6.84 -7.88
CA ALA A 88 11.32 5.77 -8.86
C ALA A 88 10.40 5.92 -10.08
N LEU A 89 9.15 6.33 -9.88
CA LEU A 89 8.22 6.64 -10.97
C LEU A 89 8.74 7.77 -11.86
N LEU A 90 9.19 8.89 -11.29
CA LEU A 90 9.76 10.00 -12.05
C LEU A 90 11.01 9.58 -12.83
N TYR A 91 11.86 8.73 -12.23
CA TYR A 91 12.99 8.13 -12.93
C TYR A 91 12.53 7.26 -14.11
N HIS A 92 11.53 6.40 -13.91
CA HIS A 92 10.96 5.56 -14.97
C HIS A 92 10.45 6.41 -16.14
N LEU A 93 9.60 7.40 -15.86
CA LEU A 93 9.03 8.29 -16.88
C LEU A 93 10.09 9.08 -17.63
N LYS A 94 11.12 9.56 -16.93
CA LYS A 94 12.23 10.31 -17.56
C LYS A 94 13.05 9.46 -18.53
N ASN A 95 13.30 8.19 -18.20
CA ASN A 95 14.23 7.36 -18.97
C ASN A 95 13.53 6.47 -20.02
N TYR A 96 12.28 6.08 -19.80
CA TYR A 96 11.55 5.16 -20.69
C TYR A 96 10.26 5.77 -21.26
N GLY A 97 9.66 6.74 -20.56
CA GLY A 97 8.44 7.42 -21.02
C GLY A 97 7.27 6.45 -21.26
N TYR A 98 6.58 6.65 -22.39
CA TYR A 98 5.50 5.77 -22.88
C TYR A 98 5.94 4.87 -24.03
N GLY A 99 7.25 4.66 -24.17
CA GLY A 99 7.83 3.84 -25.23
C GLY A 99 8.19 4.59 -26.50
N MET A 100 8.55 3.81 -27.50
CA MET A 100 8.99 4.26 -28.82
C MET A 100 7.78 4.50 -29.74
N PRO A 101 7.90 5.32 -30.80
CA PRO A 101 6.80 5.58 -31.74
C PRO A 101 6.49 4.42 -32.68
N TYR A 102 7.13 3.26 -32.51
CA TYR A 102 6.92 2.07 -33.33
C TYR A 102 6.62 0.85 -32.44
N PRO A 103 5.75 -0.08 -32.89
CA PRO A 103 5.44 -1.29 -32.15
C PRO A 103 6.69 -2.16 -31.93
N ARG A 104 6.77 -2.78 -30.75
CA ARG A 104 7.79 -3.77 -30.41
C ARG A 104 7.19 -4.86 -29.54
N GLU A 105 7.77 -6.05 -29.61
CA GLU A 105 7.32 -7.17 -28.79
C GLU A 105 7.64 -6.93 -27.32
N PHE A 106 6.65 -7.12 -26.45
CA PHE A 106 6.87 -7.10 -25.02
C PHE A 106 7.67 -8.34 -24.59
N PRO A 107 8.62 -8.20 -23.64
CA PRO A 107 9.33 -9.34 -23.10
C PRO A 107 8.33 -10.23 -22.36
N SER A 108 8.54 -11.54 -22.40
CA SER A 108 7.67 -12.51 -21.68
C SER A 108 7.60 -12.26 -20.17
N THR A 109 8.56 -11.53 -19.61
CA THR A 109 8.63 -11.13 -18.20
C THR A 109 7.95 -9.78 -17.89
N VAL A 110 7.31 -9.13 -18.87
CA VAL A 110 6.75 -7.78 -18.71
C VAL A 110 5.68 -7.70 -17.62
N ALA A 111 4.81 -8.71 -17.54
CA ALA A 111 3.74 -8.75 -16.55
C ALA A 111 4.32 -8.76 -15.13
N LEU A 112 5.23 -9.70 -14.85
CA LEU A 112 5.94 -9.76 -13.57
C LEU A 112 6.73 -8.47 -13.29
N GLY A 113 7.41 -7.92 -14.30
CA GLY A 113 8.14 -6.67 -14.15
C GLY A 113 7.23 -5.51 -13.71
N SER A 114 6.07 -5.39 -14.35
CA SER A 114 5.06 -4.37 -14.04
C SER A 114 4.38 -4.58 -12.68
N MET A 115 4.18 -5.83 -12.25
CA MET A 115 3.70 -6.15 -10.91
C MET A 115 4.71 -5.74 -9.84
N LEU A 116 6.00 -5.96 -10.08
CA LEU A 116 7.06 -5.58 -9.14
C LEU A 116 7.19 -4.06 -9.00
N THR A 117 7.11 -3.30 -10.10
CA THR A 117 7.11 -1.83 -10.01
C THR A 117 5.91 -1.34 -9.20
N ALA A 118 4.72 -1.87 -9.47
CA ALA A 118 3.50 -1.55 -8.72
C ALA A 118 3.60 -1.95 -7.23
N ALA A 119 4.13 -3.14 -6.94
CA ALA A 119 4.32 -3.63 -5.57
C ALA A 119 5.30 -2.77 -4.78
N SER A 120 6.38 -2.29 -5.41
CA SER A 120 7.30 -1.33 -4.81
C SER A 120 6.57 -0.06 -4.33
N GLY A 121 5.61 0.44 -5.12
CA GLY A 121 4.74 1.54 -4.72
C GLY A 121 3.96 1.24 -3.44
N MET A 122 3.34 0.07 -3.35
CA MET A 122 2.56 -0.34 -2.16
C MET A 122 3.41 -0.60 -0.92
N PHE A 123 4.61 -1.18 -1.08
CA PHE A 123 5.57 -1.27 0.01
C PHE A 123 5.96 0.12 0.51
N ASN A 124 6.15 1.09 -0.39
CA ASN A 124 6.46 2.45 0.02
C ASN A 124 5.29 3.15 0.73
N VAL A 125 4.05 2.90 0.31
CA VAL A 125 2.85 3.38 1.04
C VAL A 125 2.83 2.83 2.47
N ALA A 126 3.13 1.54 2.66
CA ALA A 126 3.26 0.98 4.02
C ALA A 126 4.39 1.64 4.82
N LEU A 127 5.52 1.95 4.18
CA LEU A 127 6.59 2.72 4.81
C LEU A 127 6.17 4.15 5.15
N MET A 128 5.39 4.83 4.32
CA MET A 128 4.83 6.16 4.60
C MET A 128 3.93 6.12 5.84
N CYS A 129 3.02 5.14 5.92
CA CYS A 129 2.20 4.90 7.11
C CYS A 129 3.08 4.66 8.35
N HIS A 130 4.17 3.90 8.20
CA HIS A 130 5.09 3.65 9.31
C HIS A 130 5.85 4.91 9.73
N ALA A 131 6.34 5.70 8.79
CA ALA A 131 7.05 6.95 9.04
C ALA A 131 6.13 7.96 9.76
N HIS A 132 4.89 8.09 9.28
CA HIS A 132 3.87 8.92 9.93
C HIS A 132 3.65 8.52 11.39
N PHE A 133 3.38 7.24 11.63
CA PHE A 133 3.12 6.73 12.98
C PHE A 133 4.37 6.89 13.87
N ALA A 134 5.55 6.56 13.36
CA ALA A 134 6.81 6.67 14.09
C ALA A 134 7.16 8.11 14.46
N ALA A 135 6.82 9.10 13.64
CA ALA A 135 7.06 10.51 13.93
C ALA A 135 6.29 10.99 15.16
N ARG A 136 5.12 10.38 15.43
CA ARG A 136 4.24 10.72 16.56
C ARG A 136 4.62 10.03 17.86
N LEU A 137 5.41 8.96 17.79
CA LEU A 137 5.91 8.29 18.99
C LEU A 137 6.96 9.17 19.69
N PRO A 138 7.14 9.00 21.01
CA PRO A 138 8.24 9.64 21.72
C PRO A 138 9.60 9.27 21.14
N ARG A 139 10.55 10.20 21.17
CA ARG A 139 11.92 9.95 20.68
C ARG A 139 12.54 8.70 21.31
N GLY A 140 13.08 7.83 20.48
CA GLY A 140 13.71 6.56 20.89
C GLY A 140 12.74 5.39 21.01
N GLU A 141 11.43 5.62 20.96
CA GLU A 141 10.45 4.54 20.91
C GLU A 141 10.21 4.07 19.47
N SER A 142 9.98 2.77 19.31
CA SER A 142 9.64 2.16 18.03
C SER A 142 8.70 0.99 18.26
N ARG A 143 7.65 0.92 17.45
CA ARG A 143 6.88 -0.31 17.28
C ARG A 143 7.45 -1.03 16.07
N GLY A 144 7.87 -2.29 16.25
CA GLY A 144 8.27 -3.16 15.14
C GLY A 144 7.04 -3.68 14.39
N PHE A 145 6.86 -5.00 14.37
CA PHE A 145 5.71 -5.66 13.73
C PHE A 145 4.35 -5.28 14.34
N GLY A 146 4.30 -4.72 15.55
CA GLY A 146 3.07 -4.22 16.16
C GLY A 146 2.60 -2.83 15.67
N SER A 147 3.24 -2.25 14.64
CA SER A 147 2.85 -0.94 14.12
C SER A 147 1.57 -1.04 13.25
N PRO A 148 0.72 0.02 13.19
CA PRO A 148 -0.44 0.05 12.31
C PRO A 148 -0.07 -0.12 10.82
N ALA A 149 1.13 0.31 10.43
CA ALA A 149 1.66 0.15 9.08
C ALA A 149 1.85 -1.31 8.66
N PHE A 150 2.24 -2.19 9.59
CA PHE A 150 2.33 -3.61 9.30
C PHE A 150 0.94 -4.20 9.05
N ALA A 151 -0.06 -3.81 9.85
CA ALA A 151 -1.45 -4.20 9.61
C ALA A 151 -1.98 -3.72 8.25
N VAL A 152 -1.61 -2.51 7.82
CA VAL A 152 -1.92 -1.99 6.46
C VAL A 152 -1.31 -2.89 5.38
N LEU A 153 -0.03 -3.25 5.51
CA LEU A 153 0.65 -4.13 4.56
C LEU A 153 -0.02 -5.51 4.49
N LEU A 154 -0.37 -6.08 5.65
CA LEU A 154 -1.09 -7.36 5.71
C LEU A 154 -2.45 -7.29 5.02
N THR A 155 -3.22 -6.22 5.24
CA THR A 155 -4.52 -6.00 4.58
C THR A 155 -4.39 -5.83 3.07
N TRP A 156 -3.35 -5.14 2.59
CA TRP A 156 -3.09 -5.09 1.15
C TRP A 156 -2.76 -6.47 0.59
N LEU A 157 -1.87 -7.23 1.23
CA LEU A 157 -1.49 -8.57 0.75
C LEU A 157 -2.68 -9.53 0.72
N VAL A 158 -3.45 -9.58 1.81
CA VAL A 158 -4.64 -10.41 1.95
C VAL A 158 -5.75 -9.58 2.61
N PRO A 159 -6.85 -9.28 1.90
CA PRO A 159 -7.96 -8.52 2.46
C PRO A 159 -8.43 -9.08 3.81
N GLY A 160 -8.52 -8.22 4.82
CA GLY A 160 -8.92 -8.60 6.19
C GLY A 160 -7.80 -9.15 7.09
N LEU A 161 -6.60 -9.45 6.58
CA LEU A 161 -5.52 -9.99 7.41
C LEU A 161 -5.00 -8.98 8.45
N GLY A 162 -4.98 -7.69 8.14
CA GLY A 162 -4.67 -6.65 9.14
C GLY A 162 -5.73 -6.56 10.24
N HIS A 163 -7.02 -6.77 9.94
CA HIS A 163 -8.07 -6.88 10.96
C HIS A 163 -7.85 -8.09 11.87
N LEU A 164 -7.48 -9.23 11.28
CA LEU A 164 -7.18 -10.44 12.04
C LEU A 164 -5.97 -10.23 12.96
N PHE A 165 -4.92 -9.59 12.46
CA PHE A 165 -3.74 -9.22 13.23
C PHE A 165 -4.08 -8.32 14.43
N GLN A 166 -5.08 -7.43 14.28
CA GLN A 166 -5.61 -6.60 15.36
C GLN A 166 -6.59 -7.32 16.30
N GLY A 167 -6.82 -8.62 16.12
CA GLY A 167 -7.79 -9.41 16.89
C GLY A 167 -9.25 -9.24 16.46
N ARG A 168 -9.55 -8.48 15.40
CA ARG A 168 -10.91 -8.17 14.92
C ARG A 168 -11.42 -9.26 13.97
N ARG A 169 -11.54 -10.50 14.49
CA ARG A 169 -11.81 -11.73 13.71
C ARG A 169 -13.05 -11.66 12.81
N LEU A 170 -14.20 -11.25 13.34
CA LEU A 170 -15.44 -11.18 12.56
C LEU A 170 -15.29 -10.22 11.38
N ARG A 171 -14.69 -9.04 11.62
CA ARG A 171 -14.47 -8.04 10.57
C ARG A 171 -13.47 -8.53 9.52
N ALA A 172 -12.43 -9.26 9.94
CA ALA A 172 -11.49 -9.89 9.03
C ALA A 172 -12.19 -10.84 8.05
N VAL A 173 -13.05 -11.74 8.56
CA VAL A 173 -13.82 -12.69 7.74
C VAL A 173 -14.77 -11.97 6.80
N LEU A 174 -15.54 -10.99 7.28
CA LEU A 174 -16.48 -10.23 6.45
C LEU A 174 -15.75 -9.49 5.32
N VAL A 175 -14.64 -8.81 5.63
CA VAL A 175 -13.83 -8.09 4.64
C VAL A 175 -13.24 -9.05 3.61
N PHE A 176 -12.66 -10.17 4.07
CA PHE A 176 -12.10 -11.19 3.18
C PHE A 176 -13.17 -11.73 2.22
N CYS A 177 -14.29 -12.22 2.75
CA CYS A 177 -15.37 -12.78 1.94
C CYS A 177 -15.94 -11.77 0.94
N MET A 178 -16.12 -10.50 1.35
CA MET A 178 -16.64 -9.46 0.46
C MET A 178 -15.65 -9.16 -0.68
N ILE A 179 -14.39 -8.85 -0.37
CA ILE A 179 -13.42 -8.41 -1.38
C ILE A 179 -13.03 -9.58 -2.28
N VAL A 180 -12.68 -10.74 -1.71
CA VAL A 180 -12.32 -11.92 -2.49
C VAL A 180 -13.52 -12.42 -3.28
N GLY A 181 -14.73 -12.37 -2.72
CA GLY A 181 -15.97 -12.72 -3.41
C GLY A 181 -16.21 -11.83 -4.63
N LEU A 182 -16.07 -10.50 -4.49
CA LEU A 182 -16.24 -9.56 -5.61
C LEU A 182 -15.15 -9.73 -6.68
N VAL A 183 -13.87 -9.89 -6.29
CA VAL A 183 -12.78 -10.16 -7.26
C VAL A 183 -13.05 -11.46 -8.00
N THR A 184 -13.36 -12.53 -7.29
CA THR A 184 -13.64 -13.85 -7.88
C THR A 184 -14.84 -13.78 -8.82
N PHE A 185 -15.94 -13.16 -8.39
CA PHE A 185 -17.14 -12.99 -9.20
C PHE A 185 -16.86 -12.16 -10.46
N GLY A 186 -16.17 -11.02 -10.31
CA GLY A 186 -15.81 -10.17 -11.45
C GLY A 186 -14.89 -10.88 -12.44
N THR A 187 -13.90 -11.63 -11.95
CA THR A 187 -13.00 -12.44 -12.78
C THR A 187 -13.73 -13.58 -13.49
N ILE A 188 -14.72 -14.22 -12.85
CA ILE A 188 -15.57 -15.24 -13.51
C ILE A 188 -16.38 -14.61 -14.64
N LEU A 189 -17.04 -13.48 -14.41
CA LEU A 189 -17.84 -12.78 -15.43
C LEU A 189 -16.99 -12.32 -16.63
N ALA A 190 -15.73 -11.99 -16.40
CA ALA A 190 -14.78 -11.57 -17.41
C ALA A 190 -13.90 -12.71 -17.96
N GLU A 191 -14.21 -13.97 -17.63
CA GLU A 191 -13.45 -15.18 -18.02
C GLU A 191 -11.94 -15.08 -17.75
N GLY A 192 -11.54 -14.30 -16.75
CA GLY A 192 -10.14 -14.05 -16.36
C GLY A 192 -9.42 -12.96 -17.14
N LEU A 193 -10.03 -12.36 -18.18
CA LEU A 193 -9.35 -11.38 -19.03
C LEU A 193 -9.27 -9.97 -18.40
N ASN A 194 -10.06 -9.72 -17.35
CA ASN A 194 -10.06 -8.44 -16.62
C ASN A 194 -8.77 -8.14 -15.87
N LEU A 195 -7.93 -9.15 -15.62
CA LEU A 195 -6.71 -9.03 -14.80
C LEU A 195 -5.48 -8.59 -15.60
N SER A 196 -5.59 -8.36 -16.91
CA SER A 196 -4.45 -7.95 -17.73
C SER A 196 -4.22 -6.44 -17.64
N ARG A 197 -3.07 -6.02 -17.10
CA ARG A 197 -2.64 -4.62 -17.13
C ARG A 197 -2.56 -4.05 -18.55
N GLU A 198 -2.12 -4.86 -19.51
CA GLU A 198 -1.99 -4.49 -20.92
C GLU A 198 -3.35 -4.10 -21.51
N ARG A 199 -4.42 -4.83 -21.16
CA ARG A 199 -5.77 -4.56 -21.66
C ARG A 199 -6.49 -3.46 -20.90
N HIS A 200 -6.29 -3.40 -19.58
CA HIS A 200 -7.14 -2.62 -18.69
C HIS A 200 -6.34 -1.79 -17.69
N TYR A 201 -5.37 -1.02 -18.19
CA TYR A 201 -4.36 -0.31 -17.40
C TYR A 201 -4.88 0.33 -16.09
N TYR A 202 -5.92 1.16 -16.15
CA TYR A 202 -6.45 1.87 -14.97
C TYR A 202 -7.24 0.95 -14.03
N TYR A 203 -8.10 0.10 -14.57
CA TYR A 203 -8.87 -0.86 -13.77
C TYR A 203 -7.96 -1.88 -13.09
N TRP A 204 -6.88 -2.28 -13.76
CA TRP A 204 -5.83 -3.11 -13.20
C TRP A 204 -5.21 -2.46 -11.96
N GLY A 205 -4.90 -1.15 -12.01
CA GLY A 205 -4.41 -0.42 -10.84
C GLY A 205 -5.39 -0.49 -9.65
N GLY A 206 -6.70 -0.40 -9.93
CA GLY A 206 -7.75 -0.62 -8.93
C GLY A 206 -7.75 -2.05 -8.38
N GLN A 207 -7.75 -3.06 -9.26
CA GLN A 207 -7.72 -4.47 -8.89
C GLN A 207 -6.46 -4.87 -8.11
N PHE A 208 -5.31 -4.28 -8.44
CA PHE A 208 -4.03 -4.51 -7.77
C PHE A 208 -4.11 -4.21 -6.26
N MET A 209 -4.99 -3.29 -5.87
CA MET A 209 -5.24 -2.97 -4.46
C MET A 209 -5.91 -4.12 -3.70
N ALA A 210 -6.54 -5.08 -4.37
CA ALA A 210 -7.09 -6.28 -3.74
C ALA A 210 -6.00 -7.29 -3.31
N GLY A 211 -4.75 -7.09 -3.71
CA GLY A 211 -3.62 -7.91 -3.26
C GLY A 211 -3.51 -9.26 -3.94
N LEU A 212 -3.04 -10.27 -3.19
CA LEU A 212 -2.84 -11.63 -3.69
C LEU A 212 -4.07 -12.24 -4.41
N PRO A 213 -5.32 -12.01 -3.96
CA PRO A 213 -6.51 -12.43 -4.71
C PRO A 213 -6.59 -11.98 -6.16
N ALA A 214 -6.04 -10.81 -6.51
CA ALA A 214 -5.95 -10.35 -7.91
C ALA A 214 -4.61 -10.73 -8.56
N LEU A 215 -3.51 -10.66 -7.80
CA LEU A 215 -2.16 -10.90 -8.33
C LEU A 215 -1.89 -12.36 -8.71
N LEU A 216 -2.35 -13.31 -7.90
CA LEU A 216 -2.07 -14.73 -8.16
C LEU A 216 -2.78 -15.20 -9.44
N PRO A 217 -4.07 -14.94 -9.65
CA PRO A 217 -4.72 -15.37 -10.89
C PRO A 217 -4.13 -14.68 -12.13
N GLU A 218 -3.66 -13.44 -12.04
CA GLU A 218 -2.94 -12.78 -13.14
C GLU A 218 -1.61 -13.48 -13.44
N LEU A 219 -0.82 -13.80 -12.41
CA LEU A 219 0.48 -14.45 -12.59
C LEU A 219 0.38 -15.82 -13.25
N PHE A 220 -0.70 -16.56 -12.96
CA PHE A 220 -0.91 -17.90 -13.51
C PHE A 220 -1.79 -17.93 -14.78
N GLY A 221 -2.53 -16.86 -15.08
CA GLY A 221 -3.58 -16.89 -16.11
C GLY A 221 -3.84 -15.59 -16.87
N GLY A 222 -3.15 -14.49 -16.59
CA GLY A 222 -3.40 -13.16 -17.17
C GLY A 222 -3.00 -13.00 -18.64
N GLY A 223 -2.23 -13.93 -19.21
CA GLY A 223 -1.75 -13.89 -20.60
C GLY A 223 -2.69 -14.53 -21.64
N LYS A 224 -3.95 -14.81 -21.30
CA LYS A 224 -4.88 -15.48 -22.22
C LYS A 224 -5.27 -14.58 -23.41
N ALA A 225 -5.27 -15.17 -24.60
CA ALA A 225 -5.78 -14.52 -25.80
C ALA A 225 -7.31 -14.40 -25.74
N VAL A 226 -7.85 -13.28 -26.25
CA VAL A 226 -9.31 -13.10 -26.43
C VAL A 226 -9.71 -13.87 -27.68
N SER A 227 -10.45 -14.97 -27.54
CA SER A 227 -10.95 -15.76 -28.67
C SER A 227 -12.34 -15.34 -29.15
N SER A 228 -13.11 -14.67 -28.29
CA SER A 228 -14.52 -14.33 -28.54
C SER A 228 -14.96 -13.14 -27.70
N HIS A 229 -16.10 -12.55 -28.05
CA HIS A 229 -16.75 -11.53 -27.23
C HIS A 229 -17.23 -12.14 -25.90
N ILE A 230 -16.97 -11.44 -24.79
CA ILE A 230 -17.42 -11.85 -23.44
C ILE A 230 -18.57 -10.93 -23.02
N PRO A 231 -19.82 -11.43 -22.94
CA PRO A 231 -20.99 -10.60 -22.69
C PRO A 231 -20.92 -9.75 -21.41
N TYR A 232 -20.26 -10.26 -20.36
CA TYR A 232 -20.16 -9.61 -19.05
C TYR A 232 -18.74 -9.11 -18.72
N GLY A 233 -17.86 -9.01 -19.73
CA GLY A 233 -16.46 -8.63 -19.52
C GLY A 233 -16.29 -7.29 -18.80
N GLU A 234 -16.98 -6.26 -19.27
CA GLU A 234 -16.94 -4.91 -18.68
C GLU A 234 -17.51 -4.86 -17.27
N ALA A 235 -18.62 -5.57 -17.03
CA ALA A 235 -19.21 -5.65 -15.69
C ALA A 235 -18.24 -6.33 -14.71
N GLY A 236 -17.62 -7.44 -15.13
CA GLY A 236 -16.63 -8.15 -14.33
C GLY A 236 -15.40 -7.31 -14.03
N LEU A 237 -14.92 -6.54 -15.02
CA LEU A 237 -13.81 -5.60 -14.89
C LEU A 237 -14.07 -4.55 -13.82
N VAL A 238 -15.22 -3.89 -13.88
CA VAL A 238 -15.62 -2.84 -12.94
C VAL A 238 -15.79 -3.42 -11.52
N ILE A 239 -16.48 -4.56 -11.37
CA ILE A 239 -16.71 -5.20 -10.07
C ILE A 239 -15.38 -5.53 -9.39
N ALA A 240 -14.44 -6.15 -10.11
CA ALA A 240 -13.13 -6.51 -9.55
C ALA A 240 -12.31 -5.25 -9.17
N SER A 241 -12.37 -4.19 -9.99
CA SER A 241 -11.70 -2.93 -9.69
C SER A 241 -12.29 -2.25 -8.44
N VAL A 242 -13.61 -2.21 -8.30
CA VAL A 242 -14.29 -1.66 -7.11
C VAL A 242 -13.90 -2.45 -5.86
N ALA A 243 -13.78 -3.78 -5.95
CA ALA A 243 -13.32 -4.60 -4.83
C ALA A 243 -11.93 -4.19 -4.32
N GLY A 244 -11.00 -3.90 -5.23
CA GLY A 244 -9.68 -3.40 -4.85
C GLY A 244 -9.72 -1.99 -4.23
N LEU A 245 -10.54 -1.08 -4.76
CA LEU A 245 -10.75 0.24 -4.14
C LEU A 245 -11.37 0.15 -2.74
N LEU A 246 -12.30 -0.80 -2.52
CA LEU A 246 -12.82 -1.10 -1.19
C LEU A 246 -11.71 -1.60 -0.26
N ASN A 247 -10.72 -2.35 -0.76
CA ASN A 247 -9.58 -2.77 0.05
C ASN A 247 -8.77 -1.58 0.59
N ILE A 248 -8.64 -0.49 -0.18
CA ILE A 248 -8.01 0.76 0.32
C ILE A 248 -8.75 1.29 1.56
N GLN A 249 -10.09 1.28 1.54
CA GLN A 249 -10.88 1.71 2.70
C GLN A 249 -10.62 0.82 3.92
N THR A 250 -10.43 -0.49 3.69
CA THR A 250 -10.09 -1.43 4.77
C THR A 250 -8.68 -1.22 5.31
N MET A 251 -7.71 -0.82 4.46
CA MET A 251 -6.37 -0.41 4.85
C MET A 251 -6.41 0.84 5.74
N LEU A 252 -7.20 1.84 5.37
CA LEU A 252 -7.40 3.04 6.19
C LEU A 252 -8.05 2.71 7.54
N ASP A 253 -9.03 1.81 7.56
CA ASP A 253 -9.67 1.37 8.80
C ASP A 253 -8.69 0.68 9.77
N VAL A 254 -7.84 -0.24 9.29
CA VAL A 254 -6.85 -0.88 10.16
C VAL A 254 -5.82 0.13 10.65
N TYR A 255 -5.38 1.06 9.80
CA TYR A 255 -4.45 2.09 10.20
C TYR A 255 -5.03 2.97 11.31
N GLY A 256 -6.23 3.53 11.09
CA GLY A 256 -6.90 4.40 12.04
C GLY A 256 -7.28 3.70 13.35
N PHE A 257 -7.60 2.41 13.30
CA PHE A 257 -7.83 1.63 14.52
C PHE A 257 -6.56 1.51 15.36
N GLY A 258 -5.43 1.16 14.74
CA GLY A 258 -4.15 1.04 15.45
C GLY A 258 -3.67 2.39 16.01
N GLU A 259 -3.91 3.48 15.28
CA GLU A 259 -3.64 4.83 15.76
C GLU A 259 -4.46 5.19 17.02
N ARG A 260 -5.77 4.91 17.01
CA ARG A 260 -6.64 5.16 18.17
C ARG A 260 -6.26 4.34 19.38
N GLN A 261 -5.80 3.10 19.21
CA GLN A 261 -5.32 2.30 20.34
C GLN A 261 -4.09 2.90 21.01
N GLU A 262 -3.17 3.46 20.23
CA GLU A 262 -1.94 4.03 20.77
C GLU A 262 -2.14 5.43 21.38
N PHE A 263 -2.92 6.29 20.71
CA PHE A 263 -3.03 7.72 21.07
C PHE A 263 -4.40 8.13 21.62
N GLY A 264 -5.45 7.34 21.38
CA GLY A 264 -6.83 7.66 21.77
C GLY A 264 -7.20 7.30 23.20
N GLY A 265 -6.40 6.48 23.89
CA GLY A 265 -6.68 6.04 25.27
C GLY A 265 -6.59 7.15 26.33
N GLY A 266 -5.98 8.30 26.02
CA GLY A 266 -5.84 9.42 26.95
C GLY A 266 -7.17 10.13 27.27
N ALA A 267 -8.03 10.34 26.26
CA ALA A 267 -9.27 11.11 26.44
C ALA A 267 -10.26 10.42 27.38
N ALA A 268 -10.46 9.11 27.26
CA ALA A 268 -11.37 8.36 28.12
C ALA A 268 -10.82 8.18 29.56
N ALA A 269 -9.49 8.10 29.72
CA ALA A 269 -8.86 7.99 31.03
C ALA A 269 -8.85 9.33 31.78
N ASP A 270 -8.72 10.46 31.07
CA ASP A 270 -8.80 11.80 31.66
C ASP A 270 -10.24 12.19 32.02
N GLU A 271 -11.25 11.79 31.22
CA GLU A 271 -12.66 11.95 31.61
C GLU A 271 -13.03 11.12 32.85
N SER A 272 -12.52 9.88 32.94
CA SER A 272 -12.69 9.02 34.12
C SER A 272 -12.06 9.63 35.38
N LYS A 273 -10.89 10.26 35.27
CA LYS A 273 -10.22 10.91 36.41
C LYS A 273 -10.85 12.25 36.78
N ALA A 274 -11.30 13.03 35.80
CA ALA A 274 -12.02 14.27 36.02
C ALA A 274 -13.38 14.02 36.71
N GLY A 275 -14.10 12.96 36.33
CA GLY A 275 -15.33 12.55 36.99
C GLY A 275 -15.11 12.08 38.44
N ALA A 276 -14.02 11.35 38.71
CA ALA A 276 -13.67 10.88 40.05
C ALA A 276 -13.23 12.03 40.98
N SER A 277 -12.43 12.99 40.48
CA SER A 277 -12.00 14.16 41.26
C SER A 277 -13.16 15.11 41.57
N ALA A 278 -14.16 15.23 40.69
CA ALA A 278 -15.34 16.06 40.95
C ALA A 278 -16.24 15.46 42.06
N GLN A 279 -16.23 14.13 42.23
CA GLN A 279 -16.95 13.46 43.32
C GLN A 279 -16.28 13.62 44.69
N GLU A 280 -14.95 13.72 44.77
CA GLU A 280 -14.24 13.89 46.04
C GLU A 280 -14.28 15.32 46.59
N THR A 281 -14.48 16.34 45.75
CA THR A 281 -14.60 17.75 46.20
C THR A 281 -16.02 18.19 46.55
N GLY A 282 -17.01 17.30 46.42
CA GLY A 282 -18.43 17.58 46.64
C GLY A 282 -19.01 17.06 47.97
N ALA A 283 -18.17 16.62 48.91
CA ALA A 283 -18.55 16.16 50.25
C ALA A 283 -17.85 16.99 51.33
#